data_AF-A0A9E0CJR0-F1
#
_entry.id   AF-A0A9E0CJR0-F1
#
_cell.length_a   1.000
_cell.length_b   1.000
_cell.length_c   1.000
_cell.angle_alpha   90.00
_cell.angle_beta   90.00
_cell.angle_gamma   90.00
#
_symmetry.space_group_name_H-M   'P 1'
#
loop_
_entity.id
_entity.type
_entity.pdbx_description
1 polymer ?
#
loop_
_entity_poly.entity_id
_entity_poly.type
_entity_poly.pdbx_seq_one_letter_code
_entity_poly.pdbx_strand_id
1 'polypeptide(L)'
;MNPNFNQTLLQTDVLFTENDLSAITGFETITGISDDTFTIRISIYPNPTSGVINVIGLDANAKINILDAKGQMLLTDSGIPSDLITIDLSSHQPGVYFIRIEINEQHIYRKLVLI
;
A
#
# COMPACT_ATOMS: atom_id res chain seq x y z
N MET A 1 -31.68 -7.53 24.25
CA MET A 1 -32.07 -8.55 23.24
C MET A 1 -30.85 -9.44 23.04
N ASN A 2 -30.94 -10.71 23.41
CA ASN A 2 -29.84 -11.66 23.30
C ASN A 2 -29.73 -12.17 21.85
N PRO A 3 -28.54 -12.18 21.23
CA PRO A 3 -28.38 -12.79 19.92
C PRO A 3 -28.51 -14.32 20.04
N ASN A 4 -29.38 -14.91 19.21
CA ASN A 4 -29.53 -16.36 19.08
C ASN A 4 -28.53 -16.88 18.04
N PHE A 5 -27.73 -17.87 18.43
CA PHE A 5 -26.76 -18.53 17.56
C PHE A 5 -27.48 -19.59 16.71
N ASN A 6 -27.42 -19.45 15.38
CA ASN A 6 -28.03 -20.38 14.43
C ASN A 6 -27.02 -21.49 14.05
N GLN A 7 -27.25 -22.71 14.53
CA GLN A 7 -26.34 -23.86 14.37
C GLN A 7 -26.46 -24.57 13.00
N THR A 8 -27.18 -24.02 12.02
CA THR A 8 -27.24 -24.59 10.65
C THR A 8 -26.17 -24.06 9.71
N LEU A 9 -25.34 -23.10 10.14
CA LEU A 9 -24.15 -22.73 9.38
C LEU A 9 -23.11 -23.82 9.54
N LEU A 10 -22.86 -24.55 8.46
CA LEU A 10 -21.79 -25.55 8.36
C LEU A 10 -20.46 -24.89 8.71
N GLN A 11 -19.94 -25.22 9.89
CA GLN A 11 -18.57 -24.95 10.28
C GLN A 11 -17.69 -25.77 9.33
N THR A 12 -17.24 -25.15 8.24
CA THR A 12 -16.40 -25.85 7.27
C THR A 12 -14.96 -25.67 7.73
N ASP A 13 -14.54 -26.51 8.68
CA ASP A 13 -13.12 -26.79 8.91
C ASP A 13 -12.58 -27.49 7.66
N VAL A 14 -12.19 -26.70 6.66
CA VAL A 14 -11.56 -27.25 5.45
C VAL A 14 -10.08 -27.48 5.76
N LEU A 15 -9.76 -28.72 6.12
CA LEU A 15 -8.42 -29.29 6.03
C LEU A 15 -8.06 -29.38 4.53
N PHE A 16 -7.06 -28.63 4.08
CA PHE A 16 -6.57 -28.71 2.71
C PHE A 16 -5.78 -30.01 2.50
N THR A 17 -6.25 -30.92 1.64
CA THR A 17 -5.45 -32.02 1.10
C THR A 17 -5.17 -31.81 -0.38
N GLU A 18 -3.97 -32.22 -0.80
CA GLU A 18 -3.42 -31.95 -2.15
C GLU A 18 -4.35 -32.45 -3.27
N ASN A 19 -4.51 -31.60 -4.30
CA ASN A 19 -5.24 -31.80 -5.56
C ASN A 19 -6.75 -31.52 -5.64
N ASP A 20 -7.36 -30.80 -4.70
CA ASP A 20 -8.70 -30.25 -4.95
C ASP A 20 -8.68 -28.94 -5.76
N LEU A 21 -9.34 -29.00 -6.93
CA LEU A 21 -9.70 -27.87 -7.77
C LEU A 21 -10.45 -26.83 -6.94
N SER A 22 -9.76 -25.78 -6.52
CA SER A 22 -10.38 -24.65 -5.85
C SER A 22 -11.20 -23.85 -6.87
N ALA A 23 -12.50 -24.10 -6.93
CA ALA A 23 -13.43 -23.14 -7.53
C ALA A 23 -13.57 -21.96 -6.56
N ILE A 24 -13.12 -20.78 -6.97
CA ILE A 24 -13.40 -19.54 -6.24
C ILE A 24 -14.90 -19.29 -6.36
N THR A 25 -15.69 -19.78 -5.39
CA THR A 25 -17.15 -19.60 -5.31
C THR A 25 -17.55 -18.31 -4.58
N GLY A 26 -16.66 -17.33 -4.57
CA GLY A 26 -16.89 -16.04 -3.95
C GLY A 26 -15.76 -15.09 -4.30
N PHE A 27 -15.89 -14.37 -5.41
CA PHE A 27 -15.24 -13.07 -5.50
C PHE A 27 -16.10 -12.14 -4.64
N GLU A 28 -15.73 -11.97 -3.38
CA GLU A 28 -16.14 -10.79 -2.61
C GLU A 28 -15.56 -9.61 -3.39
N THR A 29 -16.34 -9.10 -4.34
CA THR A 29 -16.02 -7.85 -5.01
C THR A 29 -16.09 -6.82 -3.88
N ILE A 30 -14.94 -6.37 -3.41
CA ILE A 30 -14.85 -5.13 -2.65
C ILE A 30 -15.15 -3.99 -3.64
N THR A 31 -16.40 -3.88 -4.08
CA THR A 31 -16.92 -2.69 -4.75
C THR A 31 -17.35 -1.73 -3.66
N GLY A 32 -16.39 -0.95 -3.20
CA GLY A 32 -16.60 0.01 -2.15
C GLY A 32 -15.29 0.61 -1.69
N ILE A 33 -14.57 1.27 -2.59
CA ILE A 33 -13.93 2.50 -2.14
C ILE A 33 -15.12 3.41 -1.89
N SER A 34 -15.54 3.54 -0.64
CA SER A 34 -16.34 4.67 -0.22
C SER A 34 -15.60 5.88 -0.79
N ASP A 35 -16.24 6.64 -1.67
CA ASP A 35 -15.81 7.97 -2.07
C ASP A 35 -15.92 8.91 -0.85
N ASP A 36 -15.33 8.53 0.27
CA ASP A 36 -14.87 9.50 1.25
C ASP A 36 -13.71 10.21 0.56
N THR A 37 -14.11 11.28 -0.12
CA THR A 37 -13.35 12.41 -0.63
C THR A 37 -12.12 12.74 0.22
N PHE A 38 -11.09 11.91 0.12
CA PHE A 38 -9.75 12.23 0.58
C PHE A 38 -8.90 12.40 -0.66
N THR A 39 -9.08 13.55 -1.31
CA THR A 39 -8.28 13.98 -2.44
C THR A 39 -6.90 14.44 -1.94
N ILE A 40 -6.15 13.55 -1.27
CA ILE A 40 -4.73 13.79 -1.05
C ILE A 40 -4.05 13.71 -2.41
N ARG A 41 -3.72 14.88 -2.97
CA ARG A 41 -3.06 15.03 -4.28
C ARG A 41 -1.57 14.79 -4.16
N ILE A 42 -1.16 13.65 -3.60
CA ILE A 42 0.25 13.25 -3.64
C ILE A 42 0.58 12.77 -5.04
N SER A 43 1.58 13.39 -5.64
CA SER A 43 2.14 12.97 -6.92
C SER A 43 3.58 12.53 -6.74
N ILE A 44 3.95 11.42 -7.40
CA ILE A 44 5.29 10.86 -7.38
C ILE A 44 5.74 10.69 -8.82
N TYR A 45 6.86 11.33 -9.18
CA TYR A 45 7.38 11.32 -10.54
C TYR A 45 8.89 11.50 -10.59
N PRO A 46 9.57 11.00 -11.64
CA PRO A 46 9.03 10.12 -12.67
C PRO A 46 8.78 8.70 -12.12
N ASN A 47 7.87 7.97 -12.76
CA ASN A 47 7.66 6.54 -12.54
C ASN A 47 7.31 5.91 -13.89
N PRO A 48 8.17 5.07 -14.50
CA PRO A 48 9.47 4.60 -13.99
C PRO A 48 10.52 5.71 -13.79
N THR A 49 11.55 5.45 -12.99
CA THR A 49 12.68 6.37 -12.69
C THR A 49 14.03 5.67 -12.91
N SER A 50 15.08 6.44 -13.21
CA SER A 50 16.47 5.96 -13.24
C SER A 50 17.22 6.15 -11.91
N GLY A 51 16.53 6.61 -10.85
CA GLY A 51 17.13 6.79 -9.53
C GLY A 51 16.51 7.93 -8.73
N VAL A 52 16.29 9.08 -9.36
CA VAL A 52 15.77 10.26 -8.64
C VAL A 52 14.27 10.40 -8.84
N ILE A 53 13.54 10.60 -7.74
CA ILE A 53 12.10 10.89 -7.75
C ILE A 53 11.79 12.15 -6.97
N ASN A 54 10.67 12.76 -7.35
CA ASN A 54 10.07 13.89 -6.70
C ASN A 54 8.71 13.47 -6.14
N VAL A 55 8.47 13.81 -4.89
CA VAL A 55 7.20 13.64 -4.19
C VAL A 55 6.67 15.03 -3.88
N ILE A 56 5.47 15.34 -4.34
CA ILE A 56 4.80 16.63 -4.11
C ILE A 56 3.41 16.43 -3.50
N GLY A 57 2.89 17.47 -2.85
CA GLY A 57 1.54 17.47 -2.27
C GLY A 57 1.45 16.75 -0.92
N LEU A 58 2.50 16.85 -0.11
CA LEU A 58 2.56 16.30 1.23
C LEU A 58 2.14 17.36 2.26
N ASP A 59 1.30 16.97 3.19
CA ASP A 59 0.91 17.83 4.30
C ASP A 59 2.02 17.90 5.37
N ALA A 60 1.98 18.95 6.20
CA ALA A 60 2.79 19.02 7.40
C ALA A 60 2.51 17.77 8.27
N ASN A 61 3.58 17.07 8.67
CA ASN A 61 3.58 15.79 9.41
C ASN A 61 3.49 14.51 8.57
N ALA A 62 3.70 14.58 7.25
CA ALA A 62 3.91 13.37 6.47
C ALA A 62 5.21 12.66 6.87
N LYS A 63 5.15 11.33 6.94
CA LYS A 63 6.31 10.43 7.02
C LYS A 63 6.37 9.58 5.77
N ILE A 64 7.54 9.53 5.13
CA ILE A 64 7.77 8.72 3.94
C ILE A 64 8.69 7.58 4.29
N ASN A 65 8.29 6.37 3.91
CA ASN A 65 9.15 5.20 3.94
C ASN A 65 9.25 4.61 2.54
N ILE A 66 10.46 4.24 2.12
CA ILE A 66 10.69 3.48 0.90
C ILE A 66 11.04 2.06 1.28
N LEU A 67 10.35 1.11 0.68
CA LEU A 67 10.54 -0.32 0.87
C LEU A 67 10.93 -0.98 -0.44
N ASP A 68 11.83 -1.96 -0.37
CA ASP A 68 12.12 -2.84 -1.50
C ASP A 68 11.00 -3.88 -1.72
N ALA A 69 11.14 -4.71 -2.75
CA ALA A 69 10.18 -5.78 -3.05
C ALA A 69 10.05 -6.85 -1.95
N LYS A 70 11.02 -6.94 -1.02
CA LYS A 70 11.01 -7.86 0.13
C LYS A 70 10.40 -7.21 1.37
N GLY A 71 9.99 -5.93 1.29
CA GLY A 71 9.49 -5.16 2.42
C GLY A 71 10.59 -4.65 3.35
N GLN A 72 11.87 -4.72 2.95
CA GLN A 72 12.96 -4.11 3.68
C GLN A 72 12.89 -2.58 3.51
N MET A 73 12.88 -1.89 4.64
CA MET A 73 12.91 -0.42 4.69
C MET A 73 14.30 0.08 4.29
N LEU A 74 14.34 0.94 3.28
CA LEU A 74 15.57 1.52 2.73
C LEU A 74 15.79 2.96 3.15
N LEU A 75 14.70 3.72 3.26
CA LEU A 75 14.75 5.14 3.62
C LEU A 75 13.52 5.47 4.46
N THR A 76 13.73 6.26 5.51
CA THR A 76 12.66 6.88 6.29
C THR A 76 12.97 8.35 6.43
N ASP A 77 11.99 9.18 6.07
CA ASP A 77 12.06 10.61 6.32
C ASP A 77 10.77 11.07 7.00
N SER A 78 10.88 11.93 8.01
CA SER A 78 9.78 12.28 8.91
C SER A 78 9.71 13.77 9.13
N GLY A 79 8.48 14.31 9.07
CA GLY A 79 8.23 15.69 9.46
C GLY A 79 8.82 16.70 8.49
N ILE A 80 8.74 16.42 7.18
CA ILE A 80 9.14 17.37 6.14
C ILE A 80 7.93 18.22 5.75
N PRO A 81 7.80 19.47 6.23
CA PRO A 81 6.95 20.45 5.58
C PRO A 81 7.69 20.92 4.32
N SER A 82 7.48 20.23 3.20
CA SER A 82 7.96 20.68 1.91
C SER A 82 6.94 20.36 0.83
N ASP A 83 6.67 21.35 -0.02
CA ASP A 83 5.86 21.19 -1.23
C ASP A 83 6.50 20.20 -2.21
N LEU A 84 7.82 19.99 -2.10
CA LEU A 84 8.61 19.09 -2.94
C LEU A 84 9.69 18.38 -2.12
N ILE A 85 9.69 17.05 -2.17
CA ILE A 85 10.75 16.20 -1.62
C ILE A 85 11.40 15.46 -2.78
N THR A 86 12.72 15.57 -2.88
CA THR A 86 13.52 14.81 -3.84
C THR A 86 14.19 13.65 -3.12
N ILE A 87 14.01 12.44 -3.64
CA ILE A 87 14.59 11.22 -3.09
C ILE A 87 15.48 10.58 -4.14
N ASP A 88 16.70 10.25 -3.75
CA ASP A 88 17.69 9.60 -4.61
C ASP A 88 17.82 8.11 -4.26
N LEU A 89 17.44 7.28 -5.22
CA LEU A 89 17.55 5.82 -5.21
C LEU A 89 18.61 5.31 -6.19
N SER A 90 19.44 6.17 -6.77
CA SER A 90 20.41 5.81 -7.81
C SER A 90 21.45 4.77 -7.34
N SER A 91 21.66 4.64 -6.02
CA SER A 91 22.54 3.64 -5.43
C SER A 91 21.88 2.27 -5.22
N HIS A 92 20.59 2.13 -5.52
CA HIS A 92 19.82 0.89 -5.32
C HIS A 92 19.65 0.11 -6.63
N GLN A 93 19.41 -1.19 -6.52
CA GLN A 93 19.29 -2.05 -7.70
C GLN A 93 17.97 -1.79 -8.45
N PRO A 94 17.94 -1.86 -9.79
CA PRO A 94 16.71 -1.82 -10.56
C PRO A 94 15.69 -2.84 -10.06
N GLY A 95 14.41 -2.45 -9.99
CA GLY A 95 13.38 -3.29 -9.43
C GLY A 95 12.12 -2.53 -8.99
N VAL A 96 11.26 -3.24 -8.27
CA VAL A 96 10.02 -2.71 -7.71
C VAL A 96 10.26 -2.23 -6.29
N TYR A 97 9.77 -1.02 -6.02
CA TYR A 97 9.80 -0.39 -4.72
C TYR A 97 8.40 0.06 -4.33
N PHE A 98 8.17 0.18 -3.03
CA PHE A 98 6.93 0.71 -2.47
C PHE A 98 7.24 1.95 -1.65
N ILE A 99 6.51 3.03 -1.93
CA ILE A 99 6.54 4.25 -1.16
C ILE A 99 5.32 4.22 -0.25
N ARG A 100 5.57 4.16 1.06
CA ARG A 100 4.56 4.26 2.10
C ARG A 100 4.60 5.67 2.68
N ILE A 101 3.47 6.36 2.60
CA ILE A 101 3.30 7.71 3.14
C ILE A 101 2.31 7.62 4.29
N GLU A 102 2.71 8.11 5.45
CA GLU A 102 1.92 8.12 6.67
C GLU A 102 1.58 9.57 7.01
N ILE A 103 0.28 9.89 7.09
CA ILE A 103 -0.21 11.22 7.46
C ILE A 103 -1.30 11.01 8.50
N ASN A 104 -1.06 11.44 9.75
CA ASN A 104 -1.93 11.15 10.88
C ASN A 104 -2.20 9.62 11.01
N GLU A 105 -3.46 9.19 10.92
CA GLU A 105 -3.88 7.78 10.97
C GLU A 105 -3.96 7.11 9.59
N GLN A 106 -3.63 7.85 8.53
CA GLN A 106 -3.73 7.36 7.15
C GLN A 106 -2.41 6.81 6.63
N HIS A 107 -2.52 5.74 5.85
CA HIS A 107 -1.40 5.11 5.18
C HIS A 107 -1.68 5.00 3.67
N ILE A 108 -0.84 5.63 2.87
CA ILE A 108 -0.92 5.63 1.41
C ILE A 108 0.25 4.83 0.86
N TYR A 109 -0.04 3.91 -0.06
CA TYR A 109 0.98 3.11 -0.75
C TYR A 109 1.03 3.45 -2.24
N ARG A 110 2.24 3.58 -2.78
CA ARG A 110 2.51 3.80 -4.20
C ARG A 110 3.62 2.88 -4.68
N LYS A 111 3.39 2.20 -5.81
CA LYS A 111 4.40 1.39 -6.49
C LYS A 111 5.31 2.27 -7.33
N LEU A 112 6.62 2.10 -7.20
CA LEU A 112 7.64 2.74 -8.00
C LEU A 112 8.46 1.70 -8.76
N VAL A 113 8.77 1.97 -10.03
CA VAL A 113 9.66 1.15 -10.84
C VAL A 113 10.98 1.88 -11.04
N LEU A 114 12.06 1.32 -10.51
CA LEU A 114 13.44 1.78 -10.75
C LEU A 114 14.03 0.96 -11.90
N ILE A 115 14.51 1.63 -12.95
CA ILE A 115 15.10 1.01 -14.15
C ILE A 115 16.61 1.20 -14.21
#